data_AF-A0AAW8DCL1-F1
#
_entry.id   AF-A0AAW8DCL1-F1
#
_cell.length_a   1.000
_cell.length_b   1.000
_cell.length_c   1.000
_cell.angle_alpha   90.00
_cell.angle_beta   90.00
_cell.angle_gamma   90.00
#
_symmetry.space_group_name_H-M   'P 1'
#
loop_
_entity.id
_entity.type
_entity.pdbx_description
1 polymer ?
#
loop_
_entity_poly.entity_id
_entity_poly.type
_entity_poly.pdbx_seq_one_letter_code
_entity_poly.pdbx_strand_id
1 'polypeptide(L)'
;MSPLEFPGSWRPNQSSTVALYEQLRLRVIELADGGILAVGTKLPAVRSLAEQLDVAPHTVARAYKELEAAGVVATRGRNGTVVCARDDRWSALAAVAASYSAAAKAQGASFAEAVQLLAAAYDAD
;
A
#
# COMPACT_ATOMS: atom_id res chain seq x y z
N MET A 1 -17.43 -14.81 13.30
CA MET A 1 -16.53 -13.65 13.21
C MET A 1 -17.16 -12.69 12.23
N SER A 2 -17.60 -11.52 12.68
CA SER A 2 -17.97 -10.44 11.75
C SER A 2 -16.77 -10.18 10.83
N PRO A 3 -16.99 -9.90 9.52
CA PRO A 3 -15.92 -9.37 8.70
C PRO A 3 -15.41 -8.11 9.39
N LEU A 4 -14.10 -8.04 9.64
CA LEU A 4 -13.49 -6.80 10.11
C LEU A 4 -13.85 -5.73 9.07
N GLU A 5 -14.56 -4.70 9.49
CA GLU A 5 -14.70 -3.49 8.69
C GLU A 5 -13.30 -2.94 8.41
N PHE A 6 -13.06 -2.43 7.19
CA PHE A 6 -11.78 -1.80 6.91
C PHE A 6 -11.52 -0.70 7.95
N PRO A 7 -10.33 -0.67 8.59
CA PRO A 7 -10.17 0.07 9.84
C PRO A 7 -10.51 1.56 9.74
N GLY A 8 -11.45 2.00 10.59
CA GLY A 8 -11.80 3.40 10.81
C GLY A 8 -12.75 4.01 9.77
N SER A 9 -12.85 5.34 9.80
CA SER A 9 -13.71 6.14 8.91
C SER A 9 -13.02 6.58 7.61
N TRP A 10 -11.89 5.98 7.27
CA TRP A 10 -11.10 6.39 6.11
C TRP A 10 -11.90 6.24 4.81
N ARG A 11 -11.78 7.24 3.92
CA ARG A 11 -12.34 7.22 2.57
C ARG A 11 -11.30 7.78 1.59
N PRO A 12 -11.20 7.23 0.38
CA PRO A 12 -10.32 7.79 -0.64
C PRO A 12 -10.88 9.13 -1.13
N ASN A 13 -9.99 10.06 -1.46
CA ASN A 13 -10.35 11.37 -1.99
C ASN A 13 -10.59 11.29 -3.50
N GLN A 14 -11.84 11.49 -3.94
CA GLN A 14 -12.23 11.43 -5.35
C GLN A 14 -11.75 12.61 -6.20
N SER A 15 -11.40 13.75 -5.60
CA SER A 15 -10.86 14.92 -6.31
C SER A 15 -9.33 14.96 -6.37
N SER A 16 -8.65 13.96 -5.81
CA SER A 16 -7.20 13.86 -5.82
C SER A 16 -6.66 13.47 -7.21
N THR A 17 -5.46 13.93 -7.54
CA THR A 17 -4.72 13.48 -8.72
C THR A 17 -4.18 12.06 -8.58
N VAL A 18 -4.13 11.53 -7.35
CA VAL A 18 -3.75 10.14 -7.07
C VAL A 18 -4.93 9.22 -7.32
N ALA A 19 -4.76 8.19 -8.14
CA ALA A 19 -5.85 7.26 -8.47
C ALA A 19 -6.42 6.55 -7.21
N LEU A 20 -7.71 6.27 -7.19
CA LEU A 20 -8.39 5.68 -6.00
C LEU A 20 -7.79 4.33 -5.56
N TYR A 21 -7.40 3.48 -6.52
CA TYR A 21 -6.77 2.19 -6.20
C TYR A 21 -5.41 2.39 -5.52
N GLU A 22 -4.67 3.44 -5.92
CA GLU A 22 -3.37 3.80 -5.38
C GLU A 22 -3.53 4.29 -3.94
N GLN A 23 -4.51 5.15 -3.69
CA GLN A 23 -4.83 5.63 -2.35
C GLN A 23 -5.19 4.47 -1.40
N LEU A 24 -6.02 3.52 -1.86
CA LEU A 24 -6.35 2.33 -1.08
C LEU A 24 -5.11 1.45 -0.84
N ARG A 25 -4.27 1.22 -1.86
CA ARG A 25 -3.03 0.47 -1.71
C ARG A 25 -2.14 1.07 -0.62
N LEU A 26 -1.89 2.38 -0.72
CA LEU A 26 -1.05 3.10 0.23
C LEU A 26 -1.63 3.05 1.65
N ARG A 27 -2.97 3.16 1.80
CA ARG A 27 -3.61 3.05 3.10
C ARG A 27 -3.45 1.65 3.73
N VAL A 28 -3.60 0.58 2.95
CA VAL A 28 -3.39 -0.79 3.45
C VAL A 28 -1.94 -0.98 3.90
N ILE A 29 -0.99 -0.47 3.13
CA ILE A 29 0.44 -0.51 3.46
C ILE A 29 0.70 0.20 4.80
N GLU A 30 0.22 1.44 4.94
CA GLU A 30 0.37 2.22 6.18
C GLU A 30 -0.19 1.49 7.40
N LEU A 31 -1.39 0.91 7.25
CA LEU A 31 -2.03 0.16 8.33
C LEU A 31 -1.28 -1.14 8.68
N ALA A 32 -0.70 -1.82 7.68
CA ALA A 32 0.11 -3.02 7.90
C ALA A 32 1.44 -2.67 8.57
N ASP A 33 2.14 -1.65 8.08
CA ASP A 33 3.42 -1.18 8.64
C ASP A 33 3.24 -0.63 10.06
N GLY A 34 2.09 0.01 10.34
CA GLY A 34 1.70 0.45 11.69
C GLY A 34 1.17 -0.65 12.61
N GLY A 35 1.10 -1.91 12.15
CA GLY A 35 0.64 -3.06 12.93
C GLY A 35 -0.87 -3.14 13.18
N ILE A 36 -1.67 -2.20 12.67
CA ILE A 36 -3.13 -2.23 12.77
C ILE A 36 -3.70 -3.40 11.96
N LEU A 37 -3.16 -3.60 10.76
CA LEU A 37 -3.40 -4.79 9.96
C LEU A 37 -2.22 -5.75 10.15
N ALA A 38 -2.25 -6.48 11.27
CA ALA A 38 -1.20 -7.45 11.59
C ALA A 38 -1.10 -8.57 10.55
N VAL A 39 0.06 -9.23 10.47
CA VAL A 39 0.28 -10.40 9.61
C VAL A 39 -0.78 -11.48 9.88
N GLY A 40 -1.33 -12.04 8.81
CA GLY A 40 -2.42 -13.00 8.86
C GLY A 40 -3.83 -12.38 8.94
N THR A 41 -3.94 -11.05 9.11
CA THR A 41 -5.24 -10.36 9.09
C THR A 41 -5.92 -10.57 7.75
N LYS A 42 -7.17 -11.01 7.77
CA LYS A 42 -7.99 -11.17 6.58
C LYS A 42 -8.60 -9.83 6.18
N LEU A 43 -8.33 -9.41 4.95
CA LEU A 43 -8.95 -8.21 4.38
C LEU A 43 -10.39 -8.48 3.94
N PRO A 44 -11.25 -7.44 3.90
CA PRO A 44 -12.61 -7.58 3.38
C PRO A 44 -12.61 -8.03 1.93
N ALA A 45 -13.68 -8.72 1.51
CA ALA A 45 -13.83 -9.11 0.11
C ALA A 45 -13.98 -7.87 -0.79
N VAL A 46 -13.50 -7.97 -2.04
CA VAL A 46 -13.50 -6.87 -3.01
C VAL A 46 -14.83 -6.11 -3.09
N ARG A 47 -15.95 -6.83 -3.22
CA ARG A 47 -17.28 -6.21 -3.34
C ARG A 47 -17.72 -5.52 -2.04
N SER A 48 -17.51 -6.18 -0.90
CA SER A 48 -17.87 -5.63 0.41
C SER A 48 -17.06 -4.36 0.72
N LEU A 49 -15.76 -4.34 0.40
CA LEU A 49 -14.94 -3.14 0.59
C LEU A 49 -15.31 -2.03 -0.38
N ALA A 50 -15.63 -2.38 -1.63
CA ALA A 50 -16.06 -1.42 -2.64
C ALA A 50 -17.35 -0.70 -2.22
N GLU A 51 -18.32 -1.45 -1.70
CA GLU A 51 -19.55 -0.89 -1.10
C GLU A 51 -19.23 -0.01 0.11
N GLN A 52 -18.36 -0.47 1.02
CA GLN A 52 -18.00 0.28 2.22
C GLN A 52 -17.33 1.63 1.91
N LEU A 53 -16.46 1.67 0.89
CA LEU A 53 -15.69 2.84 0.51
C LEU A 53 -16.35 3.71 -0.56
N ASP A 54 -17.50 3.28 -1.09
CA ASP A 54 -18.19 3.90 -2.23
C ASP A 54 -17.28 4.07 -3.46
N VAL A 55 -16.65 2.97 -3.88
CA VAL A 55 -15.78 2.92 -5.06
C VAL A 55 -16.14 1.74 -5.96
N ALA A 56 -15.69 1.77 -7.21
CA ALA A 56 -15.95 0.66 -8.11
C ALA A 56 -15.18 -0.62 -7.69
N PRO A 57 -15.78 -1.83 -7.79
CA PRO A 57 -15.12 -3.08 -7.41
C PRO A 57 -13.78 -3.34 -8.10
N HIS A 58 -13.63 -2.90 -9.36
CA HIS A 58 -12.37 -3.04 -10.10
C HIS A 58 -11.24 -2.19 -9.49
N THR A 59 -11.56 -1.08 -8.83
CA THR A 59 -10.61 -0.23 -8.11
C THR A 59 -10.01 -0.99 -6.93
N VAL A 60 -10.85 -1.66 -6.12
CA VAL A 60 -10.40 -2.49 -5.00
C VAL A 60 -9.63 -3.71 -5.50
N ALA A 61 -10.13 -4.38 -6.54
CA ALA A 61 -9.46 -5.53 -7.13
C ALA A 61 -8.05 -5.17 -7.64
N ARG A 62 -7.91 -4.01 -8.29
CA ARG A 62 -6.61 -3.49 -8.72
C ARG A 62 -5.71 -3.22 -7.53
N ALA A 63 -6.18 -2.54 -6.49
CA ALA A 63 -5.39 -2.29 -5.28
C ALA A 63 -4.88 -3.59 -4.66
N TYR A 64 -5.74 -4.60 -4.51
CA TYR A 64 -5.34 -5.92 -3.97
C TYR A 64 -4.33 -6.63 -4.86
N LYS A 65 -4.48 -6.57 -6.18
CA LYS A 65 -3.51 -7.13 -7.12
C LYS A 65 -2.14 -6.48 -6.99
N GLU A 66 -2.08 -5.15 -6.87
CA GLU A 66 -0.81 -4.42 -6.67
C GLU A 66 -0.19 -4.74 -5.29
N LEU A 67 -1.01 -4.86 -4.24
CA LEU A 67 -0.54 -5.29 -2.92
C LEU A 67 0.04 -6.71 -2.94
N GLU A 68 -0.59 -7.60 -3.70
CA GLU A 68 -0.15 -8.99 -3.85
C GLU A 68 1.16 -9.06 -4.63
N ALA A 69 1.27 -8.30 -5.73
CA ALA A 69 2.52 -8.15 -6.48
C ALA A 69 3.66 -7.58 -5.60
N ALA A 70 3.34 -6.68 -4.67
CA ALA A 70 4.28 -6.12 -3.71
C ALA A 70 4.53 -7.00 -2.47
N GLY A 71 3.94 -8.21 -2.41
CA GLY A 71 4.11 -9.15 -1.28
C GLY A 71 3.47 -8.70 0.03
N VAL A 72 2.65 -7.65 0.02
CA VAL A 72 1.97 -7.10 1.21
C VAL A 72 0.80 -7.99 1.63
N VAL A 73 0.15 -8.60 0.64
CA VAL A 73 -0.98 -9.52 0.86
C VAL A 73 -0.83 -10.76 0.00
N ALA A 74 -1.59 -11.80 0.31
CA ALA A 74 -1.74 -12.98 -0.54
C ALA A 74 -3.22 -13.33 -0.70
N THR A 75 -3.65 -13.59 -1.94
CA THR A 75 -4.99 -14.04 -2.27
C THR A 75 -5.05 -15.56 -2.25
N ARG A 76 -5.82 -16.13 -1.32
CA ARG A 76 -5.93 -17.60 -1.12
C ARG A 76 -7.27 -18.14 -1.64
N GLY A 77 -7.74 -17.66 -2.79
CA GLY A 77 -9.02 -18.07 -3.40
C GLY A 77 -10.20 -17.95 -2.42
N ARG A 78 -10.86 -19.08 -2.13
CA ARG A 78 -11.98 -19.17 -1.15
C ARG A 78 -11.62 -18.72 0.27
N ASN A 79 -10.34 -18.70 0.62
CA ASN A 79 -9.90 -18.25 1.95
C ASN A 79 -9.78 -16.72 2.05
N GLY A 80 -9.93 -15.99 0.93
CA GLY A 80 -9.86 -14.53 0.85
C GLY A 80 -8.43 -14.00 0.77
N THR A 81 -8.28 -12.68 0.93
CA THR A 81 -7.00 -11.98 0.88
C THR A 81 -6.49 -11.76 2.30
N VAL A 82 -5.23 -12.12 2.59
CA VAL A 82 -4.62 -12.00 3.92
C VAL A 82 -3.35 -11.18 3.87
N VAL A 83 -3.08 -10.40 4.92
CA VAL A 83 -1.83 -9.63 5.08
C VAL A 83 -0.66 -10.57 5.29
N CYS A 84 0.43 -10.35 4.57
CA CYS A 84 1.66 -11.11 4.67
C CYS A 84 2.68 -10.39 5.55
N ALA A 85 3.61 -11.15 6.13
CA ALA A 85 4.85 -10.56 6.60
C ALA A 85 5.60 -10.09 5.37
N ARG A 86 5.88 -8.78 5.27
CA ARG A 86 6.89 -8.28 4.35
C ARG A 86 8.20 -8.98 4.70
N ASP A 87 8.86 -9.56 3.70
CA ASP A 87 10.13 -10.23 3.95
C ASP A 87 11.15 -9.23 4.53
N ASP A 88 12.16 -9.74 5.23
CA ASP A 88 13.17 -8.90 5.88
C ASP A 88 13.87 -7.96 4.88
N ARG A 89 13.97 -8.40 3.61
CA ARG A 89 14.53 -7.62 2.51
C ARG A 89 13.68 -6.38 2.19
N TRP A 90 12.37 -6.54 2.08
CA TRP A 90 11.46 -5.42 1.84
C TRP A 90 11.56 -4.39 2.97
N SER A 91 11.52 -4.86 4.22
CA SER A 91 11.61 -3.98 5.40
C SER A 91 12.93 -3.20 5.42
N ALA A 92 14.04 -3.86 5.07
CA ALA A 92 15.33 -3.22 4.93
C ALA A 92 15.36 -2.16 3.81
N LEU A 93 14.83 -2.49 2.62
CA LEU A 93 14.76 -1.55 1.49
C LEU A 93 13.87 -0.34 1.79
N ALA A 94 12.74 -0.54 2.47
CA ALA A 94 11.85 0.52 2.88
C ALA A 94 12.51 1.48 3.88
N ALA A 95 13.28 0.95 4.84
CA ALA A 95 14.04 1.77 5.78
C ALA A 95 15.08 2.65 5.05
N VAL A 96 15.80 2.08 4.07
CA VAL A 96 16.76 2.83 3.25
C VAL A 96 16.08 3.91 2.43
N ALA A 97 14.93 3.60 1.79
CA ALA A 97 14.16 4.58 1.03
C ALA A 97 13.66 5.73 1.92
N ALA A 98 13.24 5.43 3.15
CA ALA A 98 12.85 6.45 4.13
C ALA A 98 14.02 7.40 4.45
N SER A 99 15.20 6.85 4.75
CA SER A 99 16.43 7.63 5.00
C SER A 99 16.81 8.49 3.80
N TYR A 100 16.76 7.94 2.58
CA TYR A 100 17.01 8.68 1.34
C TYR A 100 16.05 9.87 1.20
N SER A 101 14.74 9.62 1.35
CA SER A 101 13.71 10.65 1.19
C SER A 101 13.86 11.77 2.21
N ALA A 102 14.27 11.46 3.45
CA ALA A 102 14.52 12.44 4.49
C ALA A 102 15.73 13.31 4.15
N ALA A 103 16.83 12.71 3.67
CA ALA A 103 18.02 13.43 3.24
C ALA A 103 17.75 14.33 2.02
N ALA A 104 16.99 13.84 1.04
CA ALA A 104 16.62 14.63 -0.15
C ALA A 104 15.77 15.85 0.24
N LYS A 105 14.78 15.67 1.12
CA LYS A 105 13.96 16.78 1.65
C LYS A 105 14.78 17.80 2.43
N ALA A 106 15.75 17.36 3.24
CA ALA A 106 16.62 18.25 3.99
C ALA A 106 17.49 19.14 3.06
N GLN A 107 17.74 18.71 1.83
CA GLN A 107 18.42 19.48 0.80
C GLN A 107 17.50 20.32 -0.09
N GLY A 108 16.19 20.32 0.17
CA GLY A 108 15.21 21.06 -0.61
C GLY A 108 14.88 20.45 -1.97
N ALA A 109 15.23 19.18 -2.20
CA ALA A 109 14.92 18.50 -3.46
C ALA A 109 13.40 18.32 -3.62
N SER A 110 12.91 18.58 -4.84
CA SER A 110 11.56 18.20 -5.21
C SER A 110 11.42 16.68 -5.32
N PHE A 111 10.18 16.19 -5.29
CA PHE A 111 9.90 14.76 -5.49
C PHE A 111 10.44 14.25 -6.84
N ALA A 112 10.30 15.04 -7.91
CA ALA A 112 10.76 14.66 -9.24
C ALA A 112 12.29 14.53 -9.30
N GLU A 113 13.02 15.47 -8.71
CA GLU A 113 14.49 15.42 -8.64
C GLU A 113 14.98 14.25 -7.80
N ALA A 114 14.35 14.00 -6.63
CA ALA A 114 14.69 12.86 -5.79
C ALA A 114 14.47 11.53 -6.53
N VAL A 115 13.37 11.37 -7.26
CA VAL A 115 13.14 10.15 -8.04
C VAL A 115 14.16 10.01 -9.17
N GLN A 116 14.49 11.09 -9.88
CA GLN A 116 15.50 11.06 -10.95
C GLN A 116 16.90 10.67 -10.43
N LEU A 117 17.32 11.23 -9.30
CA LEU A 117 18.61 10.91 -8.70
C LEU A 117 18.66 9.48 -8.18
N LEU A 118 17.59 8.99 -7.55
CA LEU A 118 17.51 7.60 -7.11
C LEU A 118 17.58 6.64 -8.30
N ALA A 119 16.86 6.93 -9.40
CA ALA A 119 16.89 6.11 -10.60
C ALA A 119 18.29 6.09 -11.24
N ALA A 120 18.92 7.26 -11.40
CA ALA A 120 20.27 7.34 -11.94
C ALA A 120 21.30 6.60 -11.08
N ALA A 121 21.18 6.68 -9.75
CA ALA A 121 22.05 5.93 -8.82
C ALA A 121 21.81 4.42 -8.86
N TYR A 122 20.56 3.99 -9.10
CA TYR A 122 20.22 2.57 -9.21
C TYR A 122 20.76 1.92 -10.49
N ASP A 123 20.85 2.68 -11.58
CA ASP A 123 21.38 2.22 -12.87
C ASP A 123 22.90 2.39 -13.02
N ALA A 124 23.57 3.01 -12.03
CA ALA A 124 25.02 3.28 -12.08
C ALA A 124 25.90 2.10 -11.66
N ASP A 125 25.30 0.96 -11.28
CA ASP A 125 25.97 -0.32 -10.96
C ASP A 125 25.78 -1.37 -12.07
#